data_AF-A0A7K4GWQ8-F1
#
_entry.id   AF-A0A7K4GWQ8-F1
#
_cell.length_a   1.000
_cell.length_b   1.000
_cell.length_c   1.000
_cell.angle_alpha   90.00
_cell.angle_beta   90.00
_cell.angle_gamma   90.00
#
_symmetry.space_group_name_H-M   'P 1'
#
loop_
_entity.id
_entity.type
_entity.pdbx_description
1 polymer ?
#
loop_
_entity_poly.entity_id
_entity_poly.type
_entity_poly.pdbx_seq_one_letter_code
_entity_poly.pdbx_strand_id
1 'polypeptide(L)' 'MPGSHGSLTKAGKVKMQTPKIERTGVNATKKKSPRMRFRELFVQRIVKGGFGGQKDSLGAKRAQFKRR' A
#
# COMPACT_ATOMS: atom_id res chain seq x y z
N MET A 1 -30.06 -28.36 5.50
CA MET A 1 -29.22 -28.75 4.34
C MET A 1 -27.81 -28.23 4.55
N PRO A 2 -26.84 -29.08 4.96
CA PRO A 2 -25.45 -28.79 4.65
C PRO A 2 -25.31 -28.74 3.12
N GLY A 3 -24.67 -27.69 2.58
CA GLY A 3 -24.29 -27.68 1.16
C GLY A 3 -25.32 -27.17 0.14
N SER A 4 -26.20 -26.21 0.47
CA SER A 4 -26.79 -25.40 -0.61
C SER A 4 -25.65 -24.73 -1.39
N HIS A 5 -25.61 -24.80 -2.72
CA HIS A 5 -24.59 -24.18 -3.58
C HIS A 5 -24.86 -22.67 -3.77
N GLY A 6 -24.25 -22.02 -4.76
CA GLY A 6 -24.46 -20.58 -5.01
C GLY A 6 -25.94 -20.22 -5.11
N SER A 7 -26.38 -19.25 -4.31
CA SER A 7 -27.76 -18.79 -4.23
C SER A 7 -27.78 -17.28 -4.01
N LEU A 8 -28.88 -16.61 -4.40
CA LEU A 8 -29.06 -15.16 -4.18
C LEU A 8 -28.96 -14.79 -2.69
N THR A 9 -29.35 -15.71 -1.80
CA THR A 9 -29.26 -15.53 -0.34
C THR A 9 -27.82 -15.42 0.18
N LYS A 10 -26.80 -15.74 -0.63
CA LYS A 10 -25.38 -15.63 -0.29
C LYS A 10 -24.72 -14.37 -0.86
N ALA A 11 -25.45 -13.56 -1.60
CA ALA A 11 -24.93 -12.33 -2.17
C ALA A 11 -24.37 -11.42 -1.06
N GLY A 12 -23.16 -10.91 -1.27
CA GLY A 12 -22.51 -10.02 -0.31
C GLY A 12 -22.01 -10.70 0.98
N LYS A 13 -22.14 -12.03 1.16
CA LYS A 13 -21.73 -12.76 2.38
C LYS A 13 -20.36 -12.31 2.88
N VAL A 14 -19.35 -12.37 2.01
CA VAL A 14 -17.97 -12.03 2.38
C VAL A 14 -17.83 -10.54 2.72
N LYS A 15 -18.43 -9.65 1.90
CA LYS A 15 -18.37 -8.21 2.12
C LYS A 15 -19.03 -7.78 3.43
N MET A 16 -20.13 -8.43 3.82
CA MET A 16 -20.84 -8.16 5.08
C MET A 16 -20.14 -8.78 6.30
N GLN A 17 -19.48 -9.93 6.12
CA GLN A 17 -18.72 -10.59 7.18
C GLN A 17 -17.43 -9.85 7.51
N THR A 18 -16.78 -9.24 6.52
CA THR A 18 -15.52 -8.51 6.72
C THR A 18 -15.76 -7.16 7.40
N PRO A 19 -15.06 -6.84 8.50
CA PRO A 19 -15.17 -5.52 9.12
C PRO A 19 -14.66 -4.46 8.14
N LYS A 20 -15.39 -3.33 8.06
CA LYS A 20 -14.98 -2.22 7.21
C LYS A 20 -13.87 -1.42 7.91
N ILE A 21 -12.69 -1.40 7.30
CA ILE A 21 -11.55 -0.61 7.78
C ILE A 21 -11.52 0.70 7.01
N GLU A 22 -11.57 1.82 7.74
CA GLU A 22 -11.48 3.15 7.13
C GLU A 22 -10.07 3.44 6.58
N ARG A 23 -10.00 4.34 5.59
CA ARG A 23 -8.72 4.70 4.97
C ARG A 23 -7.89 5.50 5.97
N THR A 24 -6.68 5.04 6.26
CA THR A 24 -5.75 5.69 7.21
C THR A 24 -4.48 6.19 6.54
N GLY A 25 -3.78 7.11 7.23
CA GLY A 25 -2.46 7.60 6.87
C GLY A 25 -2.38 8.18 5.46
N VAL A 26 -1.39 7.71 4.69
CA VAL A 26 -1.11 8.18 3.32
C VAL A 26 -2.27 8.00 2.33
N ASN A 27 -3.24 7.12 2.65
CA ASN A 27 -4.39 6.83 1.80
C ASN A 27 -5.64 7.63 2.16
N ALA A 28 -5.63 8.34 3.29
CA ALA A 28 -6.68 9.25 3.72
C ALA A 28 -6.52 10.65 3.09
N THR A 29 -5.28 11.07 2.83
CA THR A 29 -4.97 12.38 2.27
C THR A 29 -4.84 12.35 0.75
N LYS A 30 -5.17 13.46 0.08
CA LYS A 30 -4.93 13.62 -1.36
C LYS A 30 -3.42 13.57 -1.65
N LYS A 31 -3.04 12.83 -2.68
CA LYS A 31 -1.65 12.76 -3.15
C LYS A 31 -1.27 14.10 -3.81
N LYS A 32 -0.01 14.52 -3.64
CA LYS A 32 0.55 15.66 -4.36
C LYS A 32 0.50 15.43 -5.88
N SER A 33 0.43 16.52 -6.64
CA SER A 33 0.47 16.48 -8.10
C SER A 33 1.74 15.79 -8.61
N PRO A 34 1.70 15.15 -9.80
CA PRO A 34 2.81 14.34 -10.30
C PRO A 34 4.16 15.08 -10.31
N ARG A 35 4.18 16.34 -10.75
CA ARG A 35 5.40 17.17 -10.79
C ARG A 35 6.07 17.28 -9.42
N MET A 36 5.29 17.62 -8.38
CA MET A 36 5.81 17.74 -7.01
C MET A 36 6.21 16.39 -6.44
N ARG A 37 5.35 15.38 -6.62
CA ARG A 37 5.59 14.01 -6.11
C ARG A 37 6.85 13.40 -6.71
N PHE A 38 7.06 13.53 -8.02
CA PHE A 38 8.23 12.97 -8.68
C PHE A 38 9.51 13.74 -8.34
N ARG A 39 9.45 15.06 -8.15
CA ARG A 39 10.58 15.83 -7.64
C ARG A 39 11.00 15.36 -6.24
N GLU A 40 10.04 15.15 -5.33
CA GLU A 40 10.33 14.64 -3.99
C GLU A 40 10.91 13.22 -4.02
N LEU A 41 10.37 12.34 -4.85
CA LEU A 41 10.89 10.98 -5.01
C LEU A 41 12.30 10.98 -5.61
N PHE A 42 12.59 11.85 -6.57
CA PHE A 42 13.94 11.99 -7.14
C PHE A 42 14.94 12.43 -6.07
N VAL A 43 14.62 13.49 -5.31
CA VAL A 43 15.48 13.95 -4.21
C VAL A 43 15.69 12.86 -3.17
N GLN A 44 14.64 12.14 -2.79
CA GLN A 44 14.75 11.05 -1.83
C GLN A 44 15.62 9.90 -2.34
N ARG A 45 15.46 9.49 -3.59
CA ARG A 45 16.10 8.27 -4.15
C ARG A 45 17.50 8.51 -4.70
N ILE A 46 17.71 9.64 -5.35
CA ILE A 46 18.96 9.93 -6.08
C ILE A 46 19.85 10.83 -5.24
N VAL A 47 19.35 12.01 -4.86
CA VAL A 47 20.16 13.02 -4.13
C VAL A 47 20.51 12.54 -2.73
N LYS A 48 19.50 12.12 -1.95
CA LYS A 48 19.69 11.56 -0.60
C LYS A 48 20.01 10.08 -0.65
N GLY A 49 19.69 9.42 -1.77
CA GLY A 49 20.09 8.05 -1.98
C GLY A 49 19.33 6.99 -1.16
N GLY A 50 18.14 7.35 -0.67
CA GLY A 50 17.28 6.44 0.04
C GLY A 50 16.70 5.35 -0.87
N PHE A 51 16.20 4.28 -0.25
CA PHE A 51 15.61 3.17 -0.98
C PHE A 51 14.37 3.57 -1.78
N GLY A 52 14.25 3.04 -3.01
CA GLY A 52 13.22 3.38 -3.99
C GLY A 52 11.82 2.82 -3.76
N GLY A 53 11.53 2.25 -2.59
CA GLY A 53 10.26 1.59 -2.27
C GLY A 53 9.75 1.92 -0.86
N GLN A 54 9.06 0.97 -0.23
CA GLN A 54 8.62 1.12 1.15
C GLN A 54 9.82 1.10 2.11
N LYS A 55 9.96 2.14 2.95
CA LYS A 55 11.14 2.39 3.78
C LYS A 55 11.45 1.25 4.77
N ASP A 56 10.43 0.57 5.28
CA ASP A 56 10.60 -0.51 6.27
C ASP A 56 10.55 -1.92 5.67
N SER A 57 10.47 -2.02 4.34
CA SER A 57 10.47 -3.32 3.67
C SER A 57 11.78 -4.06 3.88
N LEU A 58 11.73 -5.40 3.79
CA LEU A 58 12.93 -6.23 3.83
C LEU A 58 13.95 -5.81 2.75
N GLY A 59 13.48 -5.36 1.58
CA GLY A 59 14.33 -4.83 0.52
C GLY A 59 15.05 -3.53 0.91
N ALA A 60 14.38 -2.62 1.63
CA ALA A 60 14.98 -1.39 2.11
C ALA A 60 16.08 -1.63 3.15
N LYS A 61 15.80 -2.52 4.12
CA LYS A 61 16.77 -2.92 5.16
C LYS A 61 18.03 -3.55 4.53
N ARG A 62 17.85 -4.38 3.49
CA ARG A 62 18.96 -4.96 2.71
C ARG A 62 19.71 -3.94 1.88
N ALA A 63 19.03 -2.94 1.32
CA ALA A 63 19.65 -1.91 0.49
C ALA A 63 20.58 -0.96 1.30
N GLN A 64 20.27 -0.69 2.57
CA GLN A 64 21.16 0.07 3.45
C GLN A 64 22.54 -0.57 3.59
N PHE A 65 22.62 -1.90 3.60
CA PHE A 65 23.88 -2.63 3.71
C PHE A 65 24.76 -2.60 2.45
N LYS A 66 24.21 -2.19 1.30
CA LYS A 66 24.90 -2.24 0.00
C LYS A 66 25.59 -0.94 -0.42
N ARG A 67 25.44 0.15 0.34
CA ARG A 67 26.17 1.39 0.10
C ARG A 67 27.55 1.32 0.76
N ARG A 68 28.50 0.73 0.04
CA ARG A 68 29.93 1.02 0.18
C ARG A 68 30.31 2.13 -0.78
#